data_AF-D6XSL5-F1
#
_entry.id   AF-D6XSL5-F1
#
_cell.length_a   1.000
_cell.length_b   1.000
_cell.length_c   1.000
_cell.angle_alpha   90.00
_cell.angle_beta   90.00
_cell.angle_gamma   90.00
#
_symmetry.space_group_name_H-M   'P 1'
#
loop_
_entity.id
_entity.type
_entity.pdbx_description
1 polymer ?
#
loop_
_entity_poly.entity_id
_entity_poly.type
_entity_poly.pdbx_seq_one_letter_code
_entity_poly.pdbx_strand_id
1 'polypeptide(L)'
;MFFVLLVFSIPFFIFSIWTLFEPEESYLFMRRWRYERTPEISDLHKKTIRVGTVLGMIFWSFLLLQTGYDTFFRPDPFEDFINNQDIDSLP
;
A
#
# COMPACT_ATOMS: atom_id res chain seq x y z
N MET A 1 -6.24 -5.89 -11.16
CA MET A 1 -5.51 -5.88 -9.86
C MET A 1 -5.95 -4.74 -8.94
N PHE A 2 -6.40 -3.60 -9.48
CA PHE A 2 -6.81 -2.41 -8.70
C PHE A 2 -7.86 -2.68 -7.61
N PHE A 3 -8.93 -3.43 -7.91
CA PHE A 3 -9.97 -3.76 -6.93
C PHE A 3 -9.43 -4.41 -5.65
N VAL A 4 -8.54 -5.40 -5.80
CA VAL A 4 -7.94 -6.11 -4.66
C VAL A 4 -7.10 -5.16 -3.82
N LEU A 5 -6.28 -4.31 -4.47
CA LEU A 5 -5.48 -3.30 -3.78
C LEU A 5 -6.33 -2.29 -3.02
N LEU A 6 -7.48 -1.90 -3.58
CA LEU A 6 -8.41 -0.97 -2.93
C LEU A 6 -9.00 -1.60 -1.65
N VAL A 7 -9.47 -2.85 -1.72
CA VAL A 7 -9.99 -3.57 -0.56
C VAL A 7 -8.92 -3.72 0.54
N PHE A 8 -7.69 -4.06 0.18
CA PHE A 8 -6.58 -4.18 1.15
C PHE A 8 -6.06 -2.83 1.65
N SER A 9 -6.28 -1.74 0.92
CA SER A 9 -5.86 -0.41 1.36
C SER A 9 -6.62 0.05 2.61
N ILE A 10 -7.88 -0.33 2.76
CA ILE A 10 -8.72 0.03 3.91
C ILE A 10 -8.10 -0.45 5.23
N PRO A 11 -7.86 -1.76 5.46
CA PRO A 11 -7.22 -2.23 6.68
C PRO A 11 -5.78 -1.71 6.83
N PHE A 12 -5.05 -1.52 5.73
CA PHE A 12 -3.70 -0.95 5.77
C PHE A 12 -3.68 0.48 6.32
N PHE A 13 -4.59 1.34 5.86
CA PHE A 13 -4.69 2.71 6.36
C PHE A 13 -5.19 2.76 7.80
N ILE A 14 -6.15 1.91 8.19
CA ILE A 14 -6.60 1.81 9.58
C ILE A 14 -5.42 1.43 10.49
N PHE A 15 -4.64 0.42 10.10
CA PHE A 15 -3.47 -0.02 10.86
C PHE A 15 -2.39 1.07 10.92
N SER A 16 -2.17 1.80 9.81
CA SER A 16 -1.20 2.90 9.75
C SER A 16 -1.60 4.06 10.65
N ILE A 17 -2.88 4.44 10.66
CA ILE A 17 -3.42 5.47 11.56
C ILE A 17 -3.23 5.04 13.02
N TRP A 18 -3.58 3.80 13.36
CA TRP A 18 -3.39 3.30 14.72
C TRP A 18 -1.92 3.34 15.15
N THR A 19 -1.01 2.98 14.25
CA THR A 19 0.44 3.03 14.49
C THR A 19 0.96 4.45 14.74
N LEU A 20 0.32 5.48 14.18
CA LEU A 20 0.70 6.88 14.44
C LEU A 20 0.33 7.34 15.85
N PHE A 21 -0.89 7.00 16.30
CA PHE A 21 -1.36 7.34 17.64
C PHE A 21 -0.60 6.56 18.72
N GLU A 22 -0.52 5.24 18.57
CA GLU A 22 0.06 4.33 19.56
C GLU A 22 1.15 3.45 18.91
N PRO A 23 2.35 4.01 18.64
CA PRO A 23 3.43 3.28 17.97
C PRO A 23 3.97 2.11 18.80
N GLU A 24 3.86 2.18 20.12
CA GLU A 24 4.31 1.11 21.01
C GLU A 24 3.37 -0.09 21.01
N GLU A 25 2.07 0.18 21.17
CA GLU A 25 1.03 -0.84 21.15
C GLU A 25 1.00 -1.58 19.83
N SER A 26 1.02 -0.84 18.72
CA SER A 26 0.99 -1.37 17.35
C SER A 26 2.22 -2.21 17.01
N TYR A 27 3.42 -1.79 17.43
CA TYR A 27 4.64 -2.58 17.24
C TYR A 27 4.61 -3.90 18.02
N LEU A 28 4.04 -3.86 19.23
CA LEU A 28 3.92 -5.04 20.08
C LEU A 28 2.72 -5.92 19.74
N PHE A 29 1.71 -5.42 19.02
CA PHE A 29 0.45 -6.13 18.74
C PHE A 29 0.66 -7.58 18.27
N MET A 30 1.58 -7.81 17.34
CA MET A 30 1.89 -9.16 16.82
C MET A 30 3.07 -9.84 17.50
N ARG A 31 3.68 -9.19 18.50
CA ARG A 31 4.88 -9.66 19.21
C ARG A 31 4.66 -9.85 20.70
N ARG A 32 3.50 -9.47 21.24
CA ARG A 32 3.15 -9.57 22.67
C ARG A 32 3.31 -10.99 23.21
N TRP A 33 2.97 -12.01 22.42
CA TRP A 33 3.10 -13.43 22.78
C TRP A 33 4.56 -13.92 22.94
N ARG A 34 5.54 -13.14 22.48
CA ARG A 34 6.97 -13.51 22.57
C ARG A 34 7.60 -13.13 23.92
N TYR A 35 7.00 -12.20 24.67
CA TYR A 35 7.64 -11.61 25.84
C TYR A 35 6.84 -11.94 27.10
N GLU A 36 7.53 -12.35 28.17
CA GLU A 36 6.92 -12.58 29.50
C GLU A 36 6.50 -11.29 30.20
N ARG A 37 7.11 -10.15 29.83
CA ARG A 37 6.74 -8.79 30.28
C ARG A 37 6.72 -7.83 29.11
N THR A 38 5.87 -6.80 29.19
CA THR A 38 5.79 -5.74 28.17
C THR A 38 7.13 -5.02 28.07
N PRO A 39 7.87 -5.12 26.95
CA PRO A 39 9.15 -4.45 26.81
C PRO A 39 8.92 -2.94 26.62
N GLU A 40 9.68 -2.13 27.35
CA GLU A 40 9.69 -0.68 27.15
C GLU A 40 10.50 -0.33 25.90
N ILE A 41 9.91 0.45 24.99
CA ILE A 41 10.55 0.82 23.73
C ILE A 41 11.24 2.18 23.90
N SER A 42 12.49 2.28 23.45
CA SER A 42 13.25 3.53 23.42
C SER A 42 12.54 4.61 22.58
N ASP A 43 12.56 5.86 23.04
CA ASP A 43 11.93 6.99 22.35
C ASP A 43 12.42 7.20 20.91
N LEU A 44 13.70 6.87 20.64
CA LEU A 44 14.24 6.91 19.28
C LEU A 44 13.50 5.93 18.36
N HIS A 45 13.23 4.72 18.84
CA HIS A 45 12.50 3.70 18.09
C HIS A 45 11.05 4.13 17.82
N LYS A 46 10.37 4.71 18.81
CA LYS A 46 9.00 5.23 18.63
C LYS A 46 8.95 6.28 17.50
N LYS A 47 9.95 7.16 17.45
CA LYS A 47 10.06 8.18 16.41
C LYS A 47 10.30 7.56 15.02
N THR A 48 11.18 6.56 14.92
CA THR A 48 11.44 5.85 13.66
C THR A 48 10.21 5.11 13.15
N ILE A 49 9.46 4.45 14.04
CA ILE A 49 8.20 3.77 13.67
C ILE A 49 7.22 4.78 13.09
N ARG A 50 6.99 5.91 13.77
CA ARG A 50 6.09 6.96 13.26
C ARG A 50 6.52 7.48 11.89
N VAL A 51 7.80 7.82 11.71
CA VAL A 51 8.32 8.32 10.42
C VAL A 51 8.18 7.24 9.33
N GLY A 52 8.51 5.98 9.65
CA GLY A 52 8.36 4.85 8.75
C GLY A 52 6.91 4.63 8.32
N THR A 53 5.95 4.77 9.25
CA THR A 53 4.52 4.67 8.96
C THR A 53 4.05 5.78 8.02
N VAL A 54 4.47 7.03 8.24
CA VAL A 54 4.14 8.15 7.34
C VAL A 54 4.70 7.89 5.94
N LEU A 55 5.96 7.49 5.83
CA LEU A 55 6.57 7.16 4.54
C LEU A 55 5.85 5.99 3.86
N GLY A 56 5.45 4.98 4.64
CA GLY A 56 4.65 3.85 4.16
C GLY A 56 3.30 4.29 3.59
N MET A 57 2.59 5.20 4.26
CA MET A 57 1.32 5.75 3.77
C MET A 57 1.50 6.54 2.47
N ILE A 58 2.56 7.34 2.36
CA ILE A 58 2.87 8.10 1.13
C ILE A 58 3.13 7.14 -0.02
N PHE A 59 3.99 6.13 0.20
CA PHE A 59 4.32 5.13 -0.80
C PHE A 59 3.09 4.33 -1.23
N TRP A 60 2.25 3.91 -0.27
CA TRP A 60 1.02 3.18 -0.56
C TRP A 60 0.03 4.01 -1.38
N SER A 61 -0.08 5.30 -1.09
CA SER A 61 -0.92 6.23 -1.85
C SER A 61 -0.42 6.37 -3.29
N PHE A 62 0.89 6.46 -3.50
CA PHE A 62 1.48 6.52 -4.83
C PHE A 62 1.20 5.24 -5.64
N LEU A 63 1.30 4.07 -5.02
CA LEU A 63 0.95 2.78 -5.64
C LEU A 63 -0.52 2.72 -6.07
N LEU A 64 -1.44 3.21 -5.23
CA LEU A 64 -2.87 3.26 -5.57
C LEU A 64 -3.14 4.21 -6.74
N LEU A 65 -2.47 5.36 -6.80
CA LEU A 65 -2.59 6.30 -7.92
C LEU A 65 -2.06 5.70 -9.21
N GLN A 66 -0.88 5.08 -9.18
CA GLN A 66 -0.28 4.45 -10.36
C GLN A 66 -1.17 3.31 -10.89
N THR A 67 -1.62 2.42 -10.01
CA THR A 67 -2.47 1.29 -10.42
C THR A 67 -3.85 1.73 -10.86
N GLY A 68 -4.40 2.81 -10.29
CA GLY A 68 -5.59 3.47 -10.79
C GLY A 68 -5.37 4.02 -12.20
N TYR A 69 -4.28 4.75 -12.41
CA TYR A 69 -3.93 5.30 -13.73
C TYR A 69 -3.81 4.20 -14.80
N ASP A 70 -3.04 3.15 -14.52
CA ASP A 70 -2.89 2.01 -15.43
C ASP A 70 -4.22 1.31 -15.73
N THR A 71 -5.17 1.31 -14.79
CA THR A 71 -6.48 0.65 -14.98
C THR A 71 -7.46 1.52 -15.77
N PHE A 72 -7.39 2.84 -15.67
CA PHE A 72 -8.37 3.75 -16.29
C PHE A 72 -7.89 4.46 -17.56
N PHE A 73 -6.57 4.65 -17.73
CA PHE A 73 -6.01 5.50 -18.78
C PHE A 73 -5.04 4.80 -19.72
N ARG A 74 -4.67 3.54 -19.44
CA ARG A 74 -3.83 2.76 -20.34
C ARG A 74 -4.75 1.95 -21.26
N PRO A 75 -4.66 2.10 -22.59
CA PRO A 75 -5.42 1.27 -23.51
C PRO A 75 -4.98 -0.18 -23.36
N ASP A 76 -5.93 -1.10 -23.49
CA ASP A 76 -5.65 -2.51 -23.37
C ASP A 76 -4.70 -2.92 -24.53
N PRO A 77 -3.56 -3.57 -24.25
CA PRO A 77 -2.58 -3.92 -25.30
C PRO A 77 -3.15 -4.86 -26.36
N PHE A 78 -4.27 -5.53 -26.05
CA PHE A 78 -5.00 -6.37 -26.98
C PHE A 78 -5.86 -5.56 -27.96
N GLU A 79 -6.43 -4.43 -27.52
CA GLU A 79 -7.16 -3.50 -28.39
C GLU A 79 -6.22 -2.84 -29.39
N ASP A 80 -5.04 -2.43 -28.95
CA ASP A 80 -3.97 -1.90 -29.83
C ASP A 80 -3.49 -2.95 -30.84
N PHE A 81 -3.40 -4.22 -30.45
CA PHE A 81 -3.01 -5.31 -31.34
C PHE A 81 -4.07 -5.56 -32.44
N ILE A 82 -5.35 -5.62 -32.06
CA ILE A 82 -6.45 -5.78 -33.03
C ILE A 82 -6.50 -4.59 -33.98
N ASN A 83 -6.45 -3.36 -33.47
CA ASN A 83 -6.50 -2.17 -34.31
C ASN A 83 -5.34 -2.11 -35.30
N ASN A 84 -4.10 -2.41 -34.89
CA ASN A 84 -2.97 -2.45 -35.83
C ASN A 84 -3.12 -3.57 -36.87
N GLN A 85 -3.62 -4.74 -36.48
CA GLN A 85 -3.85 -5.84 -37.42
C GLN A 85 -4.95 -5.52 -38.44
N ASP A 86 -6.02 -4.84 -38.03
CA ASP A 86 -7.07 -4.37 -38.93
C ASP A 86 -6.55 -3.28 -39.89
N ILE A 87 -5.71 -2.35 -39.42
CA ILE A 87 -5.08 -1.31 -40.26
C ILE A 87 -4.15 -1.93 -41.32
N ASP A 88 -3.38 -2.95 -40.97
CA ASP A 88 -2.49 -3.67 -41.89
C ASP A 88 -3.23 -4.55 -42.92
N SER A 89 -4.53 -4.76 -42.73
CA SER A 89 -5.38 -5.55 -43.62
C SER A 89 -6.15 -4.74 -44.67
N LEU A 90 -6.05 -3.41 -44.64
CA LEU A 90 -6.65 -2.53 -45.64
C LEU A 90 -5.85 -2.55 -46.96
N PRO A 91 -6.52 -2.64 -48.13
CA PRO A 91 -5.87 -2.75 -49.44
C PRO A 91 -5.16 -1.46 -49.89
#